data_AF-A0A2W5RSM9-F1
#
_entry.id   AF-A0A2W5RSM9-F1
#
_cell.length_a   1.000
_cell.length_b   1.000
_cell.length_c   1.000
_cell.angle_alpha   90.00
_cell.angle_beta   90.00
_cell.angle_gamma   90.00
#
_symmetry.space_group_name_H-M   'P 1'
#
loop_
_entity.id
_entity.type
_entity.pdbx_description
1 polymer ?
#
loop_
_entity_poly.entity_id
_entity_poly.type
_entity_poly.pdbx_seq_one_letter_code
_entity_poly.pdbx_strand_id
1 'polypeptide(L)' 'MSASAASAGAPHARKRVLMLHGINHNMFGKRDPAQYGTVTLADIDARL' A
#
# COMPACT_ATOMS: atom_id res chain seq x y z
N MET A 1 2.00 38.20 -29.57
CA MET A 1 2.52 37.22 -28.58
C MET A 1 1.33 36.41 -28.10
N SER A 2 1.07 35.27 -28.73
CA SER A 2 -0.07 34.40 -28.41
C SER A 2 0.41 33.34 -27.43
N ALA A 3 -0.14 33.34 -26.22
CA ALA A 3 0.14 32.33 -25.20
C ALA A 3 -0.68 31.07 -25.53
N SER A 4 0.01 30.04 -26.03
CA SER A 4 -0.56 28.70 -26.15
C SER A 4 -0.67 28.09 -24.76
N ALA A 5 -1.89 27.97 -24.25
CA ALA A 5 -2.17 27.24 -23.02
C ALA A 5 -1.88 25.76 -23.26
N ALA A 6 -0.79 25.26 -22.68
CA ALA A 6 -0.49 23.84 -22.64
C ALA A 6 -1.66 23.12 -21.95
N SER A 7 -2.31 22.22 -22.68
CA SER A 7 -3.38 21.38 -22.14
C SER A 7 -2.79 20.50 -21.04
N ALA A 8 -3.17 20.78 -19.79
CA ALA A 8 -2.93 19.87 -18.69
C ALA A 8 -3.67 18.57 -19.00
N GLY A 9 -2.91 17.55 -19.40
CA GLY A 9 -3.44 16.22 -19.70
C GLY A 9 -4.31 15.73 -18.54
N ALA A 10 -5.48 15.20 -18.88
CA ALA A 10 -6.44 14.70 -17.91
C ALA A 10 -5.74 13.73 -16.93
N PRO A 11 -6.02 13.81 -15.62
CA PRO A 11 -5.39 12.93 -14.65
C PRO A 11 -5.77 11.49 -15.00
N HIS A 12 -4.77 10.66 -15.30
CA HIS A 12 -4.95 9.23 -15.38
C HIS A 12 -5.66 8.78 -14.10
N ALA A 13 -6.85 8.20 -14.24
CA ALA A 13 -7.65 7.78 -13.11
C ALA A 13 -6.81 6.81 -12.24
N ARG A 14 -6.30 7.29 -11.10
CA ARG A 14 -5.57 6.45 -10.14
C ARG A 14 -6.48 5.31 -9.74
N LYS A 15 -6.06 4.08 -10.03
CA LYS A 15 -6.74 2.87 -9.55
C LYS A 15 -6.58 2.83 -8.02
N ARG A 16 -7.71 2.76 -7.32
CA ARG A 16 -7.73 2.56 -5.86
C ARG A 16 -7.87 1.07 -5.59
N VAL A 17 -6.98 0.53 -4.76
CA VAL A 17 -6.99 -0.88 -4.37
C VAL A 17 -7.25 -0.94 -2.88
N LEU A 18 -8.21 -1.77 -2.48
CA LEU A 18 -8.53 -2.06 -1.08
C LEU A 18 -7.90 -3.39 -0.70
N MET A 19 -7.03 -3.38 0.31
CA MET A 19 -6.45 -4.59 0.89
C MET A 19 -7.32 -5.04 2.07
N LEU A 20 -7.76 -6.29 2.07
CA LEU A 20 -8.55 -6.87 3.15
C LEU A 20 -7.73 -7.95 3.86
N HIS A 21 -7.55 -7.80 5.16
CA HIS A 21 -6.85 -8.79 5.98
C HIS A 21 -7.84 -9.76 6.61
N GLY A 22 -7.53 -11.05 6.53
CA GLY A 22 -8.33 -12.11 7.15
C GLY A 22 -8.16 -12.17 8.67
N ILE A 23 -8.87 -13.12 9.28
CA ILE A 23 -8.76 -13.37 10.72
C ILE A 23 -7.33 -13.75 11.13
N ASN A 24 -6.89 -13.27 12.30
CA ASN A 24 -5.56 -13.54 12.90
C ASN A 24 -4.33 -12.98 12.16
N HIS A 25 -4.48 -12.26 11.05
CA HIS A 25 -3.35 -11.61 10.38
C HIS A 25 -2.69 -10.50 11.25
N ASN A 26 -3.43 -9.98 12.23
CA ASN A 26 -2.91 -9.08 13.26
C ASN A 26 -1.89 -9.73 14.22
N MET A 27 -1.68 -11.04 14.12
CA MET A 27 -0.70 -11.81 14.90
C MET A 27 0.63 -12.05 14.18
N PHE A 28 0.79 -11.59 12.94
CA PHE A 28 2.10 -11.63 12.27
C PHE A 28 3.17 -10.90 13.09
N GLY A 29 4.34 -11.52 13.20
CA GLY A 29 5.46 -11.03 13.99
C GLY A 29 5.30 -11.12 15.51
N LYS A 30 4.18 -11.65 16.03
CA LYS A 30 3.90 -11.77 17.49
C LYS A 30 4.07 -13.19 18.06
N ARG A 31 4.43 -14.17 17.22
CA ARG A 31 4.73 -15.55 17.64
C ARG A 31 6.23 -15.72 17.87
N ASP A 32 6.67 -16.94 18.18
CA ASP A 32 8.09 -17.26 18.28
C ASP A 32 8.85 -16.80 17.02
N PRO A 33 9.73 -15.79 17.13
CA PRO A 33 10.47 -15.25 16.00
C PRO A 33 11.36 -16.26 15.30
N ALA A 34 11.90 -17.24 16.03
CA ALA A 34 12.82 -18.23 15.48
C ALA A 34 12.14 -19.16 14.47
N GLN A 35 10.83 -19.37 14.62
CA GLN A 35 10.06 -20.26 13.75
C GLN A 35 9.19 -19.50 12.74
N TYR A 36 8.69 -18.31 13.10
CA TYR A 36 7.68 -17.59 12.32
C TYR A 36 8.14 -16.22 11.78
N GLY A 37 9.36 -15.81 12.11
CA GLY A 37 9.89 -14.50 11.74
C GLY A 37 9.26 -13.35 12.53
N THR A 38 9.71 -12.13 12.25
CA THR A 38 9.38 -10.91 12.99
C THR A 38 8.50 -9.94 12.21
N VAL A 39 8.21 -10.22 10.95
CA VAL A 39 7.47 -9.29 10.07
C VAL A 39 6.04 -9.13 10.57
N THR A 40 5.64 -7.89 10.82
CA THR A 40 4.29 -7.55 11.28
C THR A 40 3.39 -7.14 10.12
N LEU A 41 2.09 -7.09 10.38
CA LEU A 41 1.13 -6.57 9.41
C LEU A 41 1.39 -5.09 9.05
N ALA A 42 1.81 -4.28 10.03
CA ALA A 42 2.15 -2.88 9.81
C ALA A 42 3.37 -2.71 8.89
N ASP A 43 4.36 -3.60 8.99
CA ASP A 43 5.53 -3.60 8.10
C ASP A 43 5.15 -3.93 6.66
N ILE A 44 4.13 -4.76 6.47
CA ILE A 44 3.59 -5.12 5.15
C ILE A 44 2.84 -3.93 4.56
N ASP A 45 1.95 -3.31 5.35
CA ASP A 45 1.13 -2.17 4.91
C ASP A 45 1.98 -0.93 4.57
N ALA A 46 3.10 -0.72 5.28
CA ALA A 46 4.02 0.39 5.00
C ALA A 46 4.82 0.23 3.70
N ARG A 47 4.85 -0.98 3.11
CA ARG A 47 5.57 -1.27 1.86
C ARG A 47 4.68 -1.22 0.61
N LEU A 48 3.36 -1.08 0.78
CA LEU A 48 2.36 -0.98 -0.29
C LEU A 48 2.17 0.47 -0.74
#